data_AF-A0A0M3HM29-F1
#
_entry.id   AF-A0A0M3HM29-F1
#
_cell.length_a   1.000
_cell.length_b   1.000
_cell.length_c   1.000
_cell.angle_alpha   90.00
_cell.angle_beta   90.00
_cell.angle_gamma   90.00
#
_symmetry.space_group_name_H-M   'P 1'
#
loop_
_entity.id
_entity.type
_entity.pdbx_description
1 polymer ?
#
loop_
_entity_poly.entity_id
_entity_poly.type
_entity_poly.pdbx_seq_one_letter_code
_entity_poly.pdbx_strand_id
1 'polypeptide(L)' 'MPYRVPIHCVVGRPIVVHQNLNPTEKEVDELHKLYCDELNALFEENKLKYGVPHSAHLEFI' A
#
# COMPACT_ATOMS: atom_id res chain seq x y z
N MET A 1 10.57 27.86 -11.70
CA MET A 1 10.04 27.51 -10.37
C MET A 1 9.34 26.16 -10.48
N PRO A 2 9.58 25.19 -9.58
CA PRO A 2 8.82 23.94 -9.61
C PRO A 2 7.34 24.22 -9.30
N TYR A 3 6.45 23.70 -10.13
CA TYR A 3 5.01 23.82 -9.94
C TYR A 3 4.57 22.98 -8.73
N ARG A 4 3.81 23.57 -7.81
CA ARG A 4 3.19 22.82 -6.71
C ARG A 4 2.10 21.93 -7.28
N VAL A 5 2.31 20.63 -7.20
CA VAL A 5 1.29 19.61 -7.47
C VAL A 5 0.61 19.20 -6.16
N PRO A 6 -0.72 19.02 -6.15
CA PRO A 6 -1.44 18.55 -4.97
C PRO A 6 -1.01 17.12 -4.63
N ILE A 7 -0.77 16.86 -3.34
CA ILE A 7 -0.48 15.52 -2.82
C ILE A 7 -1.78 14.96 -2.25
N HIS A 8 -2.19 13.80 -2.76
CA HIS A 8 -3.36 13.08 -2.27
C HIS A 8 -2.90 11.96 -1.31
N CYS A 9 -3.29 12.07 -0.04
CA CYS A 9 -3.07 11.02 0.95
C CYS A 9 -4.33 10.17 1.06
N VAL A 10 -4.22 8.87 0.77
CA VAL A 10 -5.29 7.89 0.94
C VAL A 10 -4.91 6.98 2.10
N VAL A 11 -5.83 6.77 3.03
CA VAL A 11 -5.62 5.88 4.18
C VAL A 11 -6.32 4.56 3.90
N GLY A 12 -5.57 3.46 4.01
CA GLY A 12 -6.06 2.11 3.81
C GLY A 12 -6.80 1.54 5.02
N ARG A 13 -7.16 0.26 4.92
CA ARG A 13 -7.74 -0.48 6.05
C ARG A 13 -6.68 -0.78 7.11
N PRO A 14 -7.08 -0.90 8.39
CA PRO A 14 -6.15 -1.29 9.43
C PRO A 14 -5.81 -2.78 9.32
N ILE A 15 -4.53 -3.12 9.45
CA ILE A 15 -4.04 -4.51 9.50
C ILE A 15 -3.82 -4.88 10.96
N VAL A 16 -4.50 -5.94 11.40
CA VAL A 16 -4.37 -6.45 12.77
C VAL A 16 -3.05 -7.22 12.87
N VAL A 17 -2.16 -6.76 13.75
CA VAL A 17 -0.89 -7.41 14.03
C VAL A 17 -0.86 -7.91 15.47
N HIS A 18 -0.37 -9.14 15.66
CA HIS A 18 -0.12 -9.68 16.99
C HIS A 18 1.33 -9.38 17.38
N GLN A 19 1.52 -8.84 18.59
CA GLN A 19 2.87 -8.61 19.11
C GLN A 19 3.51 -9.95 19.46
N ASN A 20 4.60 -10.28 18.75
CA ASN A 20 5.45 -11.43 19.04
C ASN A 20 6.84 -10.91 19.45
N LEU A 21 7.38 -11.38 20.58
CA LEU A 21 8.71 -10.99 21.07
C LEU A 21 9.85 -11.53 20.19
N ASN A 22 9.62 -12.65 19.51
CA ASN A 22 10.56 -13.25 18.56
C ASN A 22 9.77 -13.73 17.34
N PRO A 23 9.37 -12.82 16.43
CA PRO A 23 8.65 -13.20 15.23
C PRO A 23 9.54 -14.08 14.35
N THR A 24 8.93 -15.05 13.70
CA THR A 24 9.64 -15.84 12.68
C THR A 24 9.60 -15.10 11.34
N GLU A 25 10.59 -15.33 10.47
CA GLU A 25 10.63 -14.72 9.13
C GLU A 25 9.33 -14.99 8.35
N LYS A 26 8.74 -16.17 8.51
CA LYS A 26 7.47 -16.54 7.87
C LYS A 26 6.30 -15.65 8.30
N GLU A 27 6.18 -15.35 9.59
CA GLU A 27 5.12 -14.47 10.11
C GLU A 27 5.27 -13.05 9.58
N VAL A 28 6.51 -12.57 9.47
CA VAL A 28 6.81 -11.25 8.90
C VAL A 28 6.49 -11.23 7.41
N ASP A 29 6.87 -12.27 6.66
CA ASP A 29 6.59 -12.39 5.22
C ASP A 29 5.09 -12.46 4.94
N GLU A 30 4.32 -13.19 5.76
CA GLU A 30 2.87 -13.28 5.64
C GLU A 30 2.21 -11.92 5.87
N LEU A 31 2.62 -11.20 6.93
CA LEU A 31 2.13 -9.85 7.20
C LEU A 31 2.55 -8.86 6.10
N HIS A 32 3.77 -8.98 5.60
CA HIS A 32 4.27 -8.13 4.52
C HIS A 32 3.49 -8.35 3.23
N LYS A 33 3.21 -9.61 2.86
CA LYS A 33 2.35 -9.94 1.71
C LYS A 33 0.95 -9.34 1.87
N LEU A 34 0.34 -9.50 3.04
CA LEU A 34 -0.98 -8.95 3.32
C LEU A 34 -0.98 -7.41 3.21
N TYR A 35 0.07 -6.75 3.71
CA TYR A 35 0.24 -5.31 3.57
C TYR A 35 0.35 -4.86 2.11
N CYS A 36 1.17 -5.53 1.30
CA CYS A 36 1.34 -5.23 -0.12
C CYS A 36 0.06 -5.44 -0.92
N ASP A 37 -0.69 -6.51 -0.62
CA ASP A 37 -1.97 -6.81 -1.26
C ASP A 37 -3.03 -5.73 -0.94
N GLU A 38 -3.11 -5.28 0.32
CA GLU A 38 -4.03 -4.21 0.70
C GLU A 38 -3.65 -2.86 0.08
N LEU A 39 -2.35 -2.56 -0.01
CA LEU A 39 -1.86 -1.35 -0.70
C LEU A 39 -2.16 -1.38 -2.20
N ASN A 40 -1.95 -2.53 -2.85
CA ASN A 40 -2.32 -2.74 -4.25
C ASN A 40 -3.81 -2.47 -4.47
N ALA A 41 -4.68 -3.08 -3.66
CA ALA A 41 -6.11 -2.88 -3.76
C ALA A 41 -6.51 -1.40 -3.55
N LEU A 42 -5.91 -0.74 -2.55
CA LEU A 42 -6.15 0.67 -2.26
C LEU A 42 -5.75 1.56 -3.44
N PHE A 43 -4.61 1.28 -4.05
CA PHE A 43 -4.13 2.01 -5.21
C PHE A 43 -5.02 1.79 -6.43
N GLU A 44 -5.36 0.55 -6.74
CA GLU A 44 -6.25 0.20 -7.86
C GLU A 44 -7.63 0.87 -7.76
N GLU A 45 -8.20 0.98 -6.55
CA GLU A 45 -9.49 1.64 -6.34
C GLU A 45 -9.41 3.17 -6.49
N ASN A 46 -8.26 3.77 -6.18
CA ASN A 46 -8.09 5.22 -6.12
C ASN A 46 -7.34 5.81 -7.32
N LYS A 47 -6.61 5.00 -8.11
CA LYS A 47 -5.77 5.48 -9.22
C LYS A 47 -6.59 6.30 -10.23
N LEU A 48 -7.77 5.84 -10.61
CA LEU A 48 -8.63 6.56 -11.54
C LEU A 48 -9.22 7.85 -10.95
N LYS A 49 -9.47 7.89 -9.64
CA LYS A 49 -10.02 9.07 -8.95
C LYS A 49 -9.05 10.25 -8.96
N TYR A 50 -7.74 9.97 -9.02
CA TYR A 50 -6.68 10.98 -9.02
C TYR A 50 -5.96 11.12 -10.37
N GLY A 51 -6.53 10.57 -11.45
CA GLY A 51 -6.01 10.73 -12.82
C GLY A 51 -4.81 9.86 -13.17
N VAL A 52 -4.55 8.80 -12.40
CA VAL A 52 -3.51 7.81 -12.70
C VAL A 52 -4.06 6.79 -13.72
N PRO A 53 -3.30 6.47 -14.79
CA PRO A 53 -3.75 5.56 -15.84
C PRO A 53 -3.91 4.13 -15.33
N HIS A 54 -4.78 3.36 -15.99
CA HIS A 54 -5.08 1.98 -15.60
C HIS A 54 -3.87 1.04 -15.69
N SER A 55 -2.90 1.37 -16.55
CA SER A 55 -1.66 0.62 -16.75
C SER A 55 -0.59 0.87 -15.69
N ALA A 56 -0.78 1.86 -14.82
CA ALA A 56 0.11 2.07 -13.68
C ALA A 56 -0.31 1.11 -12.57
N HIS A 57 0.68 0.40 -12.02
CA HIS A 57 0.53 -0.53 -10.91
C HIS A 57 1.65 -0.26 -9.90
N LEU A 58 1.42 -0.64 -8.63
CA LEU A 58 2.47 -0.56 -7.63
C LEU A 58 3.44 -1.73 -7.80
N GLU A 59 4.74 -1.43 -7.71
CA GLU A 59 5.81 -2.41 -7.62
C GLU A 59 6.44 -2.31 -6.22
N PHE A 60 6.52 -3.44 -5.54
CA PHE A 60 7.18 -3.56 -4.24
C PHE A 60 8.59 -4.16 -4.44
N ILE A 61 9.56 -3.71 -3.64
CA ILE A 61 10.98 -4.10 -3.69
C ILE A 61 11.27 -5.13 -2.60
#